data_AF-A0A926S7I5-F1
#
_entry.id   AF-A0A926S7I5-F1
#
_cell.length_a   1.000
_cell.length_b   1.000
_cell.length_c   1.000
_cell.angle_alpha   90.00
_cell.angle_beta   90.00
_cell.angle_gamma   90.00
#
_symmetry.space_group_name_H-M   'P 1'
#
loop_
_entity.id
_entity.type
_entity.pdbx_description
1 polymer ?
#
loop_
_entity_poly.entity_id
_entity_poly.type
_entity_poly.pdbx_seq_one_letter_code
_entity_poly.pdbx_strand_id
1 'polypeptide(L)'
;MGDSDWTLVDTDPRTGREIYTRPDGFTHTGNNEGTMSSDIEVRDPDGRVVVSSWFETEWEYYGAIRARFDDDGRTLVVSGTDGTSERVPIPDPA
;
A
#
# COMPACT_ATOMS: atom_id res chain seq x y z
N MET A 1 19.16 -15.21 6.93
CA MET A 1 18.26 -15.49 5.79
C MET A 1 17.13 -14.48 5.96
N GLY A 2 17.06 -13.49 5.06
CA GLY A 2 16.33 -12.25 5.28
C GLY A 2 14.83 -12.46 5.12
N ASP A 3 14.08 -12.27 6.20
CA ASP A 3 12.66 -11.97 6.09
C ASP A 3 12.56 -10.58 5.49
N SER A 4 11.94 -10.48 4.33
CA SER A 4 11.60 -9.20 3.75
C SER A 4 10.47 -8.58 4.57
N ASP A 5 10.63 -7.35 5.06
CA ASP A 5 9.60 -6.58 5.81
C ASP A 5 8.32 -6.27 4.99
N TRP A 6 8.19 -6.86 3.81
CA TRP A 6 7.03 -6.77 2.94
C TRP A 6 5.92 -7.71 3.40
N THR A 7 4.74 -7.16 3.63
CA THR A 7 3.53 -7.89 3.98
C THR A 7 2.59 -7.94 2.79
N LEU A 8 2.12 -9.13 2.40
CA LEU A 8 1.03 -9.29 1.43
C LEU A 8 -0.27 -8.82 2.07
N VAL A 9 -0.96 -7.87 1.45
CA VAL A 9 -2.20 -7.30 2.00
C VAL A 9 -3.43 -7.53 1.13
N ASP A 10 -3.26 -7.81 -0.17
CA ASP A 10 -4.35 -8.10 -1.09
C ASP A 10 -3.87 -8.90 -2.30
N THR A 11 -4.78 -9.66 -2.92
CA THR A 11 -4.54 -10.47 -4.12
C THR A 11 -5.73 -10.34 -5.06
N ASP A 12 -5.49 -9.94 -6.31
CA ASP A 12 -6.55 -9.95 -7.34
C ASP A 12 -6.70 -11.38 -7.90
N PRO A 13 -7.83 -12.06 -7.66
CA PRO A 13 -8.03 -13.44 -8.13
C PRO A 13 -8.15 -13.55 -9.65
N ARG A 14 -8.33 -12.44 -10.38
CA ARG A 14 -8.47 -12.45 -11.85
C ARG A 14 -7.12 -12.46 -12.55
N THR A 15 -6.17 -11.69 -12.02
CA THR A 15 -4.84 -11.50 -12.61
C THR A 15 -3.74 -12.27 -11.87
N GLY A 16 -4.00 -12.68 -10.62
CA GLY A 16 -2.99 -13.25 -9.73
C GLY A 16 -1.98 -12.23 -9.20
N ARG A 17 -2.25 -10.93 -9.40
CA ARG A 17 -1.41 -9.84 -8.89
C ARG A 17 -1.56 -9.70 -7.39
N GLU A 18 -0.49 -9.28 -6.74
CA GLU A 18 -0.39 -9.17 -5.29
C GLU A 18 0.02 -7.76 -4.89
N ILE A 19 -0.59 -7.23 -3.83
CA ILE A 19 -0.20 -5.96 -3.22
C ILE A 19 0.62 -6.25 -1.97
N TYR A 20 1.81 -5.67 -1.92
CA TYR A 20 2.68 -5.71 -0.76
C TYR A 20 2.85 -4.32 -0.15
N THR A 21 2.91 -4.25 1.17
CA THR A 21 3.24 -3.03 1.90
C THR A 21 4.42 -3.26 2.82
N ARG A 22 5.27 -2.24 2.97
CA ARG A 22 6.35 -2.21 3.97
C ARG A 22 6.28 -0.87 4.71
N PRO A 23 6.08 -0.88 6.03
CA PRO A 23 6.18 0.34 6.83
C PRO A 23 7.57 0.96 6.70
N ASP A 24 7.63 2.27 6.45
CA ASP A 24 8.88 3.02 6.26
C ASP A 24 9.08 4.09 7.34
N GLY A 25 7.99 4.59 7.94
CA GLY A 25 8.05 5.62 8.97
C GLY A 25 6.90 5.52 9.97
N PHE A 26 7.21 5.82 11.23
CA PHE A 26 6.23 6.02 12.29
C PHE A 26 6.75 7.06 13.28
N THR A 27 6.05 8.20 13.36
CA THR A 27 6.41 9.30 14.26
C THR A 27 5.21 9.66 15.13
N HIS A 28 5.42 9.79 16.43
CA HIS A 28 4.40 10.30 17.36
C HIS A 28 4.70 11.76 17.67
N THR A 29 3.80 12.67 17.33
CA THR A 29 3.98 14.13 17.45
C THR A 29 3.19 14.75 18.60
N GLY A 30 2.22 14.03 19.16
CA GLY A 30 1.36 14.49 20.26
C GLY A 30 0.94 13.36 21.19
N ASN A 31 -0.08 13.61 22.02
CA ASN A 31 -0.61 12.57 22.92
C ASN A 31 -1.33 11.44 22.17
N ASN A 32 -1.92 11.77 21.02
CA ASN A 32 -2.66 10.84 20.16
C ASN A 32 -2.39 11.15 18.67
N GLU A 33 -1.31 11.84 18.33
CA GLU A 33 -1.08 12.37 16.97
C GLU A 33 0.23 11.86 16.41
N GLY A 34 0.30 11.67 15.09
CA GLY A 34 1.53 11.24 14.45
C GLY A 34 1.44 11.09 12.92
N THR A 35 2.54 10.62 12.34
CA THR A 35 2.70 10.36 10.90
C THR A 35 3.24 8.95 10.64
N MET A 36 2.73 8.31 9.58
CA MET A 36 3.04 6.91 9.22
C MET A 36 3.14 6.88 7.73
N SER A 37 4.20 6.24 7.26
CA SER A 37 4.43 6.05 5.84
C SER A 37 4.63 4.58 5.53
N SER A 38 4.28 4.20 4.31
CA SER A 38 4.54 2.87 3.79
C SER A 38 4.90 2.91 2.32
N ASP A 39 5.88 2.10 1.95
CA ASP A 39 6.08 1.71 0.57
C ASP A 39 5.02 0.68 0.19
N ILE A 40 4.50 0.79 -1.04
CA ILE A 40 3.52 -0.13 -1.62
C ILE A 40 4.04 -0.63 -2.97
N GLU A 41 3.95 -1.93 -3.20
CA GLU A 41 4.24 -2.55 -4.48
C GLU A 41 3.06 -3.39 -4.97
N VAL A 42 2.77 -3.31 -6.26
CA VAL A 42 1.98 -4.34 -6.97
C VAL A 42 2.94 -5.23 -7.72
N ARG A 43 2.82 -6.54 -7.52
CA ARG A 43 3.64 -7.55 -8.20
C ARG A 43 2.76 -8.42 -9.10
N ASP A 44 3.25 -8.69 -10.31
CA ASP A 44 2.69 -9.69 -11.20
C ASP A 44 2.95 -11.12 -10.65
N PRO A 45 2.26 -12.16 -11.15
CA PRO A 45 2.44 -13.54 -10.68
C PRO A 45 3.86 -14.11 -10.85
N ASP A 46 4.67 -13.50 -11.71
CA ASP A 46 6.09 -13.82 -11.89
C ASP A 46 7.01 -13.14 -10.85
N GLY A 47 6.44 -12.36 -9.93
CA GLY A 47 7.14 -11.60 -8.90
C GLY A 47 7.65 -10.23 -9.38
N ARG A 48 7.37 -9.82 -10.62
CA ARG A 48 7.81 -8.53 -11.16
C ARG A 48 7.01 -7.38 -10.55
N VAL A 49 7.68 -6.36 -10.03
CA VAL A 49 7.05 -5.11 -9.60
C VAL A 49 6.52 -4.35 -10.82
N VAL A 50 5.21 -4.12 -10.87
CA VAL A 50 4.53 -3.36 -11.93
C VAL A 50 4.06 -1.98 -11.48
N VAL A 51 3.89 -1.78 -10.18
CA VAL A 51 3.63 -0.48 -9.55
C VAL A 51 4.48 -0.39 -8.30
N SER A 52 5.07 0.78 -8.08
CA SER A 52 5.68 1.18 -6.81
C SER A 52 5.11 2.54 -6.44
N SER A 53 4.57 2.65 -5.23
CA SER A 53 4.06 3.90 -4.66
C SER A 53 4.55 4.06 -3.22
N TRP A 54 4.46 5.28 -2.71
CA TRP A 54 4.73 5.62 -1.32
C TRP A 54 3.56 6.46 -0.82
N PHE A 55 3.09 6.17 0.38
CA PHE A 55 1.95 6.85 0.97
C PHE A 55 2.27 7.24 2.41
N GLU A 56 1.92 8.46 2.78
CA GLU A 56 2.00 8.97 4.15
C GLU A 56 0.62 9.44 4.60
N THR A 57 0.32 9.18 5.86
CA THR A 57 -0.90 9.63 6.51
C THR A 57 -0.58 10.25 7.86
N GLU A 58 -1.34 11.27 8.21
CA GLU A 58 -1.43 11.80 9.57
C GLU A 58 -2.56 11.05 10.33
N TRP A 59 -2.44 10.94 11.65
CA TRP A 59 -3.56 10.49 12.47
C TRP A 59 -3.77 11.36 13.69
N GLU A 60 -5.03 11.37 14.11
CA GLU A 60 -5.45 11.60 15.48
C GLU A 60 -6.04 10.27 15.99
N TYR A 61 -5.60 9.80 17.15
CA TYR A 61 -5.93 8.54 17.84
C TYR A 61 -5.31 7.26 17.28
N TYR A 62 -5.48 6.94 15.99
CA TYR A 62 -4.95 5.69 15.41
C TYR A 62 -4.53 5.88 13.95
N GLY A 63 -3.29 5.51 13.62
CA GLY A 63 -2.75 5.54 12.26
C GLY A 63 -2.91 4.19 11.56
N ALA A 64 -3.43 4.20 10.33
CA ALA A 64 -3.43 3.03 9.47
C ALA A 64 -3.40 3.41 7.99
N ILE A 65 -2.60 2.68 7.22
CA ILE A 65 -2.60 2.71 5.76
C ILE A 65 -3.26 1.41 5.27
N ARG A 66 -4.15 1.53 4.29
CA ARG A 66 -4.76 0.38 3.61
C ARG A 66 -4.49 0.49 2.11
N ALA A 67 -4.04 -0.60 1.52
CA ALA A 67 -3.85 -0.75 0.08
C ALA A 67 -4.70 -1.92 -0.42
N ARG A 68 -5.42 -1.74 -1.53
CA ARG A 68 -6.28 -2.75 -2.14
C ARG A 68 -6.41 -2.56 -3.65
N PHE A 69 -6.81 -3.61 -4.35
CA PHE A 69 -7.29 -3.45 -5.72
C PHE A 69 -8.67 -2.80 -5.74
N ASP A 70 -8.91 -1.95 -6.74
CA ASP A 70 -10.26 -1.55 -7.10
C ASP A 70 -10.98 -2.69 -7.84
N ASP A 71 -12.30 -2.58 -7.97
CA ASP A 71 -13.12 -3.62 -8.61
C ASP A 71 -12.72 -3.91 -10.07
N ASP A 72 -12.07 -2.93 -10.72
CA ASP A 72 -11.56 -3.01 -12.09
C ASP A 72 -10.31 -3.91 -12.25
N GLY A 73 -9.63 -4.28 -11.15
CA GLY A 73 -8.36 -5.04 -11.17
C GLY A 73 -7.19 -4.31 -11.84
N ARG A 74 -7.36 -3.03 -12.15
CA ARG A 74 -6.43 -2.18 -12.90
C ARG A 74 -6.05 -0.91 -12.15
N THR A 75 -6.61 -0.72 -10.96
CA THR A 75 -6.30 0.41 -10.11
C THR A 75 -5.90 -0.09 -8.72
N LEU A 76 -4.76 0.38 -8.22
CA LEU A 76 -4.39 0.31 -6.81
C LEU A 76 -5.07 1.49 -6.09
N VAL A 77 -5.77 1.21 -4.99
CA VAL A 77 -6.33 2.24 -4.10
C VAL A 77 -5.60 2.19 -2.78
N VAL A 78 -5.01 3.32 -2.39
CA VAL A 78 -4.35 3.50 -1.09
C VAL A 78 -5.14 4.53 -0.29
N SER A 79 -5.40 4.26 0.99
CA SER A 79 -6.14 5.18 1.86
C SER A 79 -5.51 5.26 3.25
N GLY A 80 -5.43 6.48 3.77
CA GLY A 80 -4.99 6.80 5.13
C GLY A 80 -6.14 7.02 6.10
N THR A 81 -5.82 7.06 7.38
CA THR A 81 -6.77 7.33 8.48
C THR A 81 -7.21 8.79 8.55
N ASP A 82 -6.41 9.72 8.00
CA ASP A 82 -6.77 11.13 7.82
C ASP A 82 -7.85 11.36 6.73
N GLY A 83 -8.31 10.30 6.05
CA GLY A 83 -9.28 10.39 4.98
C GLY A 83 -8.67 10.73 3.61
N THR A 84 -7.36 10.86 3.50
CA THR A 84 -6.66 10.96 2.22
C THR A 84 -6.69 9.63 1.49
N SER A 85 -6.73 9.69 0.16
CA SER A 85 -6.67 8.49 -0.69
C SER A 85 -5.99 8.78 -2.01
N GLU A 86 -5.21 7.83 -2.49
CA GLU A 86 -4.58 7.82 -3.81
C GLU A 86 -5.15 6.68 -4.66
N ARG A 87 -5.28 6.92 -5.97
CA ARG A 87 -5.65 5.90 -6.96
C ARG A 87 -4.55 5.84 -8.01
N VAL A 88 -3.84 4.72 -8.07
CA VAL A 88 -2.68 4.52 -8.95
C VAL A 88 -3.05 3.52 -10.05
N PRO A 89 -3.02 3.92 -11.33
CA PRO A 89 -3.23 2.99 -12.43
C PRO A 89 -2.16 1.90 -12.48
N ILE A 90 -2.59 0.66 -12.70
CA ILE A 90 -1.70 -0.49 -12.88
C ILE A 90 -1.56 -0.73 -14.38
N PRO A 91 -0.34 -0.69 -14.92
CA PRO A 91 -0.13 -0.92 -16.35
C PRO A 91 -0.48 -2.37 -16.74
N ASP A 92 -0.97 -2.52 -17.97
CA ASP A 92 -1.10 -3.83 -18.58
C ASP A 92 0.31 -4.44 -18.79
N PRO A 93 0.46 -5.77 -18.69
CA PRO A 93 1.73 -6.42 -19.02
C PRO A 93 2.11 -6.10 -20.47
N ALA A 94 3.37 -5.71 -20.68
CA ALA A 94 3.95 -5.55 -22.02
C ALA A 94 4.07 -6.89 -22.76
#